data_AF-A0A3C0N6K1-F1
#
_entry.id   AF-A0A3C0N6K1-F1
#
_cell.length_a   1.000
_cell.length_b   1.000
_cell.length_c   1.000
_cell.angle_alpha   90.00
_cell.angle_beta   90.00
_cell.angle_gamma   90.00
#
_symmetry.space_group_name_H-M   'P 1'
#
loop_
_entity.id
_entity.type
_entity.pdbx_description
1 polymer ?
#
loop_
_entity_poly.entity_id
_entity_poly.type
_entity_poly.pdbx_seq_one_letter_code
_entity_poly.pdbx_strand_id
1 'polypeptide(L)'
;SRYVDNLLVIRLNTALSDAVIDRLNEEFSDILVKGRIEKSLALPQEAGDETFDLPRLVLYFNQRDLGRLYQLIGAINQLGKSSYESKHPERK
;
A
#
# COMPACT_ATOMS: atom_id res chain seq x y z
N SER A 1 -2.87 8.29 1.91
CA SER A 1 -1.96 8.14 0.75
C SER A 1 -1.61 9.51 0.22
N ARG A 2 -0.48 9.66 -0.46
CA ARG A 2 -0.08 10.92 -1.13
C ARG A 2 0.46 10.61 -2.52
N TYR A 3 0.43 11.60 -3.41
CA TYR A 3 1.17 11.52 -4.67
C TYR A 3 2.56 12.13 -4.49
N VAL A 4 3.56 11.49 -5.08
CA VAL A 4 4.91 12.03 -5.27
C VAL A 4 5.20 11.93 -6.75
N ASP A 5 5.27 13.08 -7.44
CA ASP A 5 5.24 13.14 -8.90
C ASP A 5 4.03 12.36 -9.46
N ASN A 6 4.31 11.30 -10.21
CA ASN A 6 3.31 10.43 -10.85
C ASN A 6 3.06 9.12 -10.08
N LEU A 7 3.65 8.97 -8.89
CA LEU A 7 3.52 7.78 -8.06
C LEU A 7 2.50 8.01 -6.95
N LEU A 8 1.55 7.10 -6.84
CA LEU A 8 0.72 6.97 -5.66
C LEU A 8 1.54 6.26 -4.58
N VAL A 9 1.62 6.87 -3.40
CA VAL A 9 2.28 6.31 -2.23
C VAL A 9 1.23 5.87 -1.21
N ILE A 10 1.23 4.59 -0.88
CA ILE A 10 0.38 3.96 0.13
C ILE A 10 1.25 3.58 1.32
N ARG A 11 0.98 4.17 2.49
CA ARG A 11 1.65 3.82 3.74
C ARG A 11 0.98 2.58 4.35
N LEU A 12 1.78 1.62 4.79
CA LEU A 12 1.36 0.37 5.41
C LEU A 12 1.73 0.35 6.88
N ASN A 13 0.96 -0.37 7.70
CA ASN A 13 1.32 -0.62 9.09
C ASN A 13 2.29 -1.81 9.25
N THR A 14 2.28 -2.74 8.29
CA THR A 14 3.07 -3.97 8.31
C THR A 14 3.74 -4.18 6.95
N ALA A 15 4.97 -4.70 6.96
CA ALA A 15 5.69 -5.01 5.73
C ALA A 15 5.07 -6.22 5.03
N LEU A 16 4.98 -6.16 3.69
CA LEU A 16 4.51 -7.28 2.87
C LEU A 16 5.70 -8.08 2.34
N SER A 17 5.55 -9.40 2.28
CA SER A 17 6.54 -10.30 1.67
C SER A 17 6.58 -10.10 0.15
N ASP A 18 7.70 -10.46 -0.48
CA ASP A 18 7.86 -10.32 -1.94
C ASP A 18 6.79 -11.12 -2.71
N ALA A 19 6.47 -12.33 -2.25
CA ALA A 19 5.41 -13.15 -2.85
C ALA A 19 4.04 -12.46 -2.85
N VAL A 20 3.73 -11.67 -1.82
CA VAL A 20 2.51 -10.85 -1.78
C VAL A 20 2.59 -9.74 -2.82
N ILE A 21 3.73 -9.05 -2.91
CA ILE A 21 3.92 -7.98 -3.89
C ILE A 21 3.78 -8.50 -5.32
N ASP A 22 4.35 -9.66 -5.62
CA ASP A 22 4.23 -10.30 -6.93
C ASP A 22 2.77 -10.62 -7.26
N ARG A 23 2.02 -11.18 -6.30
CA ARG A 23 0.59 -11.42 -6.47
C ARG A 23 -0.20 -10.14 -6.71
N LEU A 24 0.10 -9.06 -5.98
CA LEU A 24 -0.55 -7.77 -6.20
C LEU A 24 -0.23 -7.22 -7.60
N ASN A 25 0.98 -7.44 -8.10
CA ASN A 25 1.37 -7.05 -9.45
C ASN A 25 0.61 -7.81 -10.53
N GLU A 26 0.35 -9.10 -10.34
CA GLU A 26 -0.45 -9.89 -11.28
C GLU A 26 -1.93 -9.48 -11.24
N GLU A 27 -2.51 -9.28 -10.06
CA GLU A 27 -3.95 -9.03 -9.90
C GLU A 27 -4.37 -7.60 -10.29
N PHE A 28 -3.46 -6.63 -10.18
CA PHE A 28 -3.73 -5.19 -10.32
C PHE A 28 -2.85 -4.51 -11.39
N SER A 29 -2.24 -5.24 -12.32
CA SER A 29 -1.48 -4.63 -13.41
C SER A 29 -2.34 -3.72 -14.31
N ASP A 30 -3.65 -3.96 -14.38
CA ASP A 30 -4.60 -3.20 -15.20
C ASP A 30 -4.76 -1.74 -14.76
N ILE A 31 -4.46 -1.43 -13.50
CA ILE A 31 -4.56 -0.06 -12.97
C ILE A 31 -3.24 0.72 -13.01
N LEU A 32 -2.17 0.10 -13.53
CA LEU A 32 -0.86 0.71 -13.66
C LEU A 32 -0.70 1.37 -15.03
N VAL A 33 -0.25 2.62 -15.03
CA VAL A 33 0.13 3.33 -16.27
C VAL A 33 1.44 2.78 -16.82
N LYS A 34 2.36 2.38 -15.93
CA LYS A 34 3.66 1.82 -16.23
C LYS A 34 4.28 1.19 -14.98
N GLY A 35 5.34 0.40 -15.16
CA GLY A 35 6.07 -0.20 -14.05
C GLY A 35 5.22 -1.22 -13.30
N ARG A 36 5.47 -1.32 -12.00
CA ARG A 36 4.88 -2.32 -11.10
C ARG A 36 4.66 -1.70 -9.72
N ILE A 37 3.87 -2.36 -8.88
CA ILE A 37 3.73 -2.08 -7.46
C ILE A 37 5.04 -2.49 -6.78
N GLU A 38 5.68 -1.55 -6.09
CA GLU A 38 6.98 -1.77 -5.45
C GLU A 38 6.96 -1.34 -3.98
N LYS A 39 7.78 -1.99 -3.15
CA LYS A 39 8.08 -1.53 -1.80
C LYS A 39 9.01 -0.32 -1.89
N SER A 40 8.69 0.73 -1.14
CA SER A 40 9.56 1.89 -0.96
C SER A 40 9.85 2.10 0.52
N LEU A 41 11.08 2.54 0.80
CA LEU A 41 11.41 3.13 2.08
C LEU A 41 10.90 4.56 2.15
N ALA A 42 10.86 5.11 3.36
CA ALA A 42 10.59 6.52 3.60
C ALA A 42 11.56 7.39 2.79
N LEU A 43 11.06 8.52 2.28
CA LEU A 43 11.95 9.49 1.66
C LEU A 43 12.80 10.14 2.76
N PRO A 44 14.10 10.41 2.53
CA PRO A 44 14.98 11.01 3.54
C PRO A 44 14.46 12.34 4.12
N GLN A 45 13.59 13.03 3.37
CA GLN A 45 12.93 14.28 3.75
C GLN A 45 11.88 14.12 4.88
N GLU A 46 11.53 12.89 5.26
CA GLU A 46 10.58 12.57 6.33
C GLU A 46 11.28 12.26 7.68
N ALA A 47 12.61 12.43 7.76
CA ALA A 47 13.38 12.12 8.96
C ALA A 47 12.88 12.93 10.18
N GLY A 48 12.30 12.26 11.17
CA GLY A 48 11.76 12.86 12.39
C GLY A 48 10.25 12.73 12.58
N ASP A 49 9.51 12.22 11.59
CA ASP A 49 8.10 11.85 11.74
C ASP A 49 7.97 10.45 12.39
N GLU A 50 7.04 10.28 13.34
CA GLU A 50 6.80 8.98 14.01
C GLU A 50 6.44 7.85 13.04
N THR A 51 6.01 8.19 11.82
CA THR A 51 5.63 7.25 10.77
C THR A 51 6.72 7.02 9.73
N PHE A 52 7.93 7.54 9.97
CA PHE A 52 9.07 7.39 9.09
C PHE A 52 9.34 5.92 8.77
N ASP A 53 9.45 5.05 9.78
CA ASP A 53 9.81 3.64 9.60
C ASP A 53 8.70 2.76 9.00
N LEU A 54 7.50 3.32 8.75
CA LEU A 54 6.39 2.54 8.21
C LEU A 54 6.64 2.16 6.74
N PRO A 55 6.45 0.89 6.35
CA PRO A 55 6.63 0.44 4.97
C PRO A 55 5.69 1.18 4.02
N ARG A 56 6.15 1.45 2.79
CA ARG A 56 5.34 2.10 1.75
C ARG A 56 5.24 1.21 0.52
N LEU A 57 4.10 1.25 -0.14
CA LEU A 57 3.95 0.80 -1.52
C LEU A 57 3.86 1.99 -2.44
N VAL A 58 4.50 1.87 -3.60
CA VAL A 58 4.44 2.86 -4.66
C VAL A 58 3.94 2.21 -5.94
N LEU A 59 3.11 2.93 -6.67
CA LEU A 59 2.56 2.48 -7.96
C LEU A 59 2.22 3.66 -8.86
N TYR A 60 2.39 3.50 -10.17
CA TYR A 60 1.94 4.48 -11.17
C TYR A 60 0.44 4.29 -11.46
N PHE A 61 -0.41 4.62 -10.49
CA PHE A 61 -1.85 4.46 -10.62
C PHE A 61 -2.41 5.36 -11.73
N ASN A 62 -3.33 4.82 -12.54
CA ASN A 62 -3.91 5.51 -13.69
C ASN A 62 -4.90 6.65 -13.36
N GLN A 63 -5.20 6.85 -12.07
CA GLN A 63 -6.08 7.91 -11.54
C GLN A 63 -7.53 7.83 -12.06
N ARG A 64 -7.93 6.68 -12.61
CA ARG A 64 -9.26 6.46 -13.21
C ARG A 64 -10.00 5.32 -12.54
N ASP A 65 -9.32 4.20 -12.34
CA ASP A 65 -9.93 2.96 -11.85
C ASP A 65 -9.97 2.89 -10.32
N LEU A 66 -10.66 3.87 -9.71
CA LEU A 66 -10.76 3.99 -8.25
C LEU A 66 -11.38 2.76 -7.59
N GLY A 67 -12.35 2.10 -8.24
CA GLY A 67 -12.94 0.87 -7.73
C GLY A 67 -11.92 -0.28 -7.58
N ARG A 68 -11.00 -0.42 -8.54
CA ARG A 68 -9.91 -1.39 -8.49
C ARG A 68 -8.85 -0.98 -7.47
N LEU A 69 -8.58 0.31 -7.31
CA LEU A 69 -7.73 0.80 -6.22
C LEU A 69 -8.31 0.44 -4.83
N TYR A 70 -9.62 0.56 -4.63
CA TYR A 70 -10.27 0.13 -3.39
C TYR A 70 -10.15 -1.39 -3.17
N GLN A 71 -10.25 -2.20 -4.24
CA GLN A 71 -10.00 -3.64 -4.16
C GLN A 71 -8.55 -3.96 -3.75
N LEU A 72 -7.56 -3.26 -4.31
CA LEU A 72 -6.15 -3.37 -3.92
C LEU A 72 -5.94 -3.06 -2.43
N ILE A 73 -6.50 -1.95 -1.95
CA ILE A 73 -6.44 -1.58 -0.53
C ILE A 73 -7.14 -2.63 0.34
N GLY A 74 -8.27 -3.17 -0.13
CA GLY A 74 -8.98 -4.27 0.51
C GLY A 74 -8.09 -5.51 0.65
N ALA A 75 -7.44 -5.94 -0.44
CA ALA A 75 -6.53 -7.08 -0.46
C ALA A 75 -5.36 -6.89 0.52
N ILE A 76 -4.72 -5.72 0.51
CA ILE A 76 -3.66 -5.36 1.45
C ILE A 76 -4.15 -5.45 2.91
N ASN A 77 -5.34 -4.93 3.19
CA ASN A 77 -5.91 -4.95 4.54
C ASN A 77 -6.24 -6.37 5.02
N GLN A 78 -6.71 -7.26 4.15
CA GLN A 78 -6.95 -8.66 4.53
C GLN A 78 -5.66 -9.38 4.92
N LEU A 79 -4.54 -9.06 4.27
CA LEU A 79 -3.23 -9.60 4.62
C LEU A 79 -2.72 -9.04 5.95
N GLY A 80 -2.99 -7.76 6.24
CA GLY A 80 -2.63 -7.13 7.51
C GLY A 80 -3.53 -7.54 8.69
N LYS A 81 -4.81 -7.85 8.45
CA LYS A 81 -5.79 -8.20 9.50
C LYS A 81 -5.40 -9.42 10.32
N SER A 82 -4.60 -10.34 9.78
CA SER A 82 -4.09 -11.48 10.54
C SER A 82 -3.29 -11.08 11.80
N SER A 83 -2.88 -9.82 11.94
CA SER A 83 -2.18 -9.29 13.13
C SER A 83 -2.99 -8.28 13.97
N TYR A 84 -4.19 -7.85 13.55
CA TYR A 84 -4.96 -6.78 14.22
C TYR A 84 -6.33 -7.22 14.76
N GLU A 85 -6.79 -8.44 14.48
CA GLU A 85 -8.08 -8.94 15.02
C GLU A 85 -8.08 -9.18 16.54
N SER A 86 -6.94 -9.03 17.22
CA SER A 86 -6.88 -9.04 18.70
C SER A 86 -6.96 -7.65 19.36
N LYS A 87 -7.07 -6.54 18.60
CA LYS A 87 -6.95 -5.17 19.17
C LYS A 87 -8.02 -4.15 18.77
N HIS A 88 -9.23 -4.56 18.37
CA HIS A 88 -10.38 -3.63 18.28
C HIS A 88 -11.58 -4.12 19.10
N PRO A 89 -11.71 -3.72 20.37
CA PRO A 89 -12.97 -3.72 21.09
C PRO A 89 -13.71 -2.42 20.77
N GLU A 90 -14.54 -2.44 19.73
CA GLU A 90 -15.59 -1.43 19.49
C GLU A 90 -16.89 -2.21 19.68
N ARG A 91 -17.38 -2.44 20.91
CA ARG A 91 -17.99 -1.53 21.89
C ARG A 91 -19.15 -0.70 21.30
N LYS A 92 -20.33 -1.33 21.43
CA LYS A 92 -21.72 -0.84 21.35
C LYS A 92 -22.27 -0.44 19.99
#